data_AF-A0A2W6TQ59-F1
#
_entry.id   AF-A0A2W6TQ59-F1
#
_cell.length_a   1.000
_cell.length_b   1.000
_cell.length_c   1.000
_cell.angle_alpha   90.00
_cell.angle_beta   90.00
_cell.angle_gamma   90.00
#
_symmetry.space_group_name_H-M   'P 1'
#
loop_
_entity.id
_entity.type
_entity.pdbx_description
1 polymer ?
#
loop_
_entity_poly.entity_id
_entity_poly.type
_entity_poly.pdbx_seq_one_letter_code
_entity_poly.pdbx_strand_id
1 'polypeptide(L)'
;MPPRPALRPGVITGLILLACWLGWTTRSVAALAHRPGDDEAAVAALVDGLRAQGQLPAIAAPLAIRLTAPACDCMQDEQAWQQLSTALQAQGAHTIALGATGAYELLVLAADGHPLYAGPLQPSALACGRGNSTLASWLPALLAERNPPLFLPPRCSC
;
A
#
# COMPACT_ATOMS: atom_id res chain seq x y z
N MET A 1 21.18 48.48 -35.17
CA MET A 1 21.48 47.30 -34.32
C MET A 1 21.04 47.62 -32.89
N PRO A 2 19.92 47.06 -32.41
CA PRO A 2 19.43 47.33 -31.06
C PRO A 2 20.29 46.60 -30.00
N PRO A 3 20.57 47.22 -28.84
CA PRO A 3 21.36 46.61 -27.78
C PRO A 3 20.59 45.48 -27.09
N ARG A 4 21.22 44.31 -26.96
CA ARG A 4 20.68 43.18 -26.20
C ARG A 4 20.72 43.52 -24.71
N PRO A 5 19.61 43.42 -23.97
CA PRO A 5 19.62 43.59 -22.53
C PRO A 5 20.43 42.43 -21.90
N ALA A 6 21.56 42.77 -21.29
CA ALA A 6 22.31 41.83 -20.47
C ALA A 6 21.50 41.56 -19.20
N LEU A 7 20.92 40.35 -19.10
CA LEU A 7 20.25 39.92 -17.88
C LEU A 7 21.26 39.95 -16.73
N ARG A 8 20.92 40.70 -15.67
CA ARG A 8 21.73 40.75 -14.45
C ARG A 8 21.81 39.35 -13.84
N PRO A 9 23.01 38.87 -13.46
CA PRO A 9 23.21 37.50 -12.96
C PRO A 9 22.32 37.17 -11.75
N GLY A 10 22.02 38.15 -10.89
CA GLY A 10 21.11 37.95 -9.74
C GLY A 10 19.67 37.60 -10.12
N VAL A 11 19.18 38.04 -11.28
CA VAL A 11 17.83 37.68 -11.77
C VAL A 11 17.81 36.22 -12.24
N ILE A 12 18.92 35.75 -12.82
CA ILE A 12 19.08 34.37 -13.28
C ILE A 12 19.15 33.43 -12.07
N THR A 13 19.93 33.77 -11.04
CA THR A 13 20.01 32.98 -9.80
C THR A 13 18.66 32.90 -9.09
N GLY A 14 17.91 34.00 -9.04
CA GLY A 14 16.55 34.02 -8.48
C GLY A 14 15.58 33.11 -9.24
N LEU A 15 15.62 33.15 -10.58
CA LEU A 15 14.80 32.27 -11.43
C LEU A 15 15.14 30.78 -11.25
N ILE A 16 16.42 30.43 -11.11
CA ILE A 16 16.86 29.05 -10.88
C ILE A 16 16.37 28.53 -9.52
N LEU A 17 16.51 29.33 -8.46
CA LEU A 17 16.01 28.95 -7.13
C LEU A 17 14.48 28.82 -7.12
N LEU A 18 13.76 29.73 -7.79
CA LEU A 18 12.31 29.66 -7.93
C LEU A 18 11.86 28.40 -8.69
N ALA A 19 12.52 28.07 -9.80
CA ALA A 19 12.22 26.87 -10.59
C ALA A 19 12.51 25.58 -9.80
N CYS A 20 13.60 25.55 -9.02
CA CYS A 20 13.93 24.43 -8.16
C CYS A 20 12.88 24.24 -7.05
N TRP A 21 12.42 25.34 -6.44
CA TRP A 21 11.39 25.34 -5.41
C TRP A 21 10.01 24.92 -5.96
N LEU A 22 9.63 25.41 -7.15
CA LEU A 22 8.39 25.02 -7.83
C LEU A 22 8.40 23.55 -8.27
N GLY A 23 9.54 23.06 -8.76
CA GLY A 23 9.71 21.64 -9.11
C GLY A 23 9.60 20.71 -7.89
N TRP A 24 10.14 21.14 -6.73
CA TRP A 24 10.02 20.38 -5.49
C TRP A 24 8.58 20.39 -4.95
N THR A 25 7.93 21.56 -4.87
CA THR A 25 6.56 21.68 -4.37
C THR A 25 5.55 20.95 -5.23
N THR A 26 5.65 21.04 -6.56
CA THR A 26 4.76 20.29 -7.47
C THR A 26 4.91 18.77 -7.30
N ARG A 27 6.14 18.25 -7.15
CA ARG A 27 6.35 16.83 -6.85
C ARG A 27 5.80 16.42 -5.49
N SER A 28 5.97 17.25 -4.46
CA SER A 28 5.42 16.98 -3.13
C SER A 28 3.89 16.96 -3.13
N VAL A 29 3.25 17.90 -3.82
CA VAL A 29 1.78 17.96 -3.94
C VAL A 29 1.25 16.81 -4.81
N ALA A 30 1.96 16.43 -5.88
CA ALA A 30 1.61 15.26 -6.69
C ALA A 30 1.71 13.95 -5.88
N ALA A 31 2.71 13.82 -4.99
CA ALA A 31 2.82 12.68 -4.09
C ALA A 31 1.69 12.63 -3.04
N LEU A 32 1.16 13.79 -2.65
CA LEU A 32 0.01 13.93 -1.75
C LEU A 32 -1.35 13.77 -2.46
N ALA A 33 -1.38 13.77 -3.79
CA ALA A 33 -2.63 13.68 -4.56
C ALA A 33 -3.22 12.26 -4.59
N HIS A 34 -2.52 11.25 -4.07
CA HIS A 34 -3.07 9.91 -3.89
C HIS A 34 -4.21 9.97 -2.86
N ARG A 35 -5.45 9.91 -3.35
CA ARG A 35 -6.63 9.99 -2.49
C ARG A 35 -6.93 8.62 -1.88
N PRO A 36 -7.20 8.55 -0.57
CA PRO A 36 -7.56 7.29 0.09
C PRO A 36 -8.82 6.62 -0.49
N GLY A 37 -9.69 7.37 -1.19
CA GLY A 37 -10.86 6.80 -1.88
C GLY A 37 -10.52 6.03 -3.17
N ASP A 38 -9.38 6.31 -3.81
CA ASP A 38 -8.95 5.57 -5.00
C ASP A 38 -8.45 4.16 -4.61
N ASP A 39 -7.85 4.04 -3.43
CA ASP A 39 -7.42 2.75 -2.86
C ASP A 39 -8.61 1.85 -2.51
N GLU A 40 -9.68 2.39 -1.91
CA GLU A 40 -10.87 1.61 -1.58
C GLU A 40 -11.55 1.05 -2.83
N ALA A 41 -11.70 1.87 -3.88
CA ALA A 41 -12.25 1.43 -5.16
C ALA A 41 -11.35 0.39 -5.85
N ALA A 42 -10.03 0.56 -5.79
CA ALA A 42 -9.06 -0.40 -6.34
C ALA A 42 -9.11 -1.74 -5.60
N VAL A 43 -9.21 -1.73 -4.27
CA VAL A 43 -9.34 -2.94 -3.45
C VAL A 43 -10.68 -3.63 -3.71
N ALA A 44 -11.78 -2.88 -3.82
CA ALA A 44 -13.08 -3.44 -4.18
C ALA A 44 -13.04 -4.12 -5.56
N ALA A 45 -12.46 -3.46 -6.56
CA ALA A 45 -12.30 -4.03 -7.90
C ALA A 45 -11.41 -5.28 -7.90
N LEU A 46 -10.36 -5.32 -7.07
CA LEU A 46 -9.51 -6.49 -6.89
C LEU A 46 -10.29 -7.65 -6.28
N VAL A 47 -11.04 -7.41 -5.20
CA VAL A 47 -11.87 -8.43 -4.53
C VAL A 47 -12.92 -8.98 -5.50
N ASP A 48 -13.60 -8.11 -6.24
CA ASP A 48 -14.59 -8.52 -7.24
C ASP A 48 -13.95 -9.31 -8.38
N GLY A 49 -12.75 -8.92 -8.83
CA GLY A 49 -11.97 -9.66 -9.83
C GLY A 49 -11.62 -11.07 -9.34
N LEU A 50 -11.10 -11.20 -8.11
CA LEU A 50 -10.78 -12.50 -7.50
C LEU A 50 -12.03 -13.37 -7.33
N ARG A 51 -13.17 -12.75 -7.00
CA ARG A 51 -14.46 -13.44 -6.87
C ARG A 51 -14.96 -13.94 -8.22
N ALA A 52 -14.92 -13.10 -9.24
CA ALA A 52 -15.33 -13.44 -10.60
C ALA A 52 -14.47 -14.56 -11.21
N GLN A 53 -13.19 -14.62 -10.83
CA GLN A 53 -12.27 -15.69 -11.22
C GLN A 53 -12.43 -16.98 -10.40
N GLY A 54 -13.30 -16.99 -9.38
CA GLY A 54 -13.51 -18.16 -8.51
C GLY A 54 -12.31 -18.49 -7.61
N GLN A 55 -11.41 -17.53 -7.39
CA GLN A 55 -10.20 -17.74 -6.57
C GLN A 55 -10.45 -17.52 -5.07
N LEU A 56 -11.58 -16.89 -4.71
CA LEU A 56 -11.99 -16.71 -3.33
C LEU A 56 -12.79 -17.92 -2.83
N PRO A 57 -12.33 -18.61 -1.77
CA PRO A 57 -13.11 -19.67 -1.14
C PRO A 57 -14.35 -19.09 -0.44
N ALA A 58 -15.34 -19.94 -0.15
CA ALA A 58 -16.47 -19.55 0.68
C ALA A 58 -15.97 -19.09 2.06
N ILE A 59 -16.16 -17.81 2.36
CA ILE A 59 -15.60 -17.17 3.55
C ILE A 59 -16.56 -17.42 4.72
N ALA A 60 -16.11 -18.18 5.72
CA ALA A 60 -16.83 -18.40 6.98
C ALA A 60 -16.02 -17.92 8.21
N ALA A 61 -14.78 -17.50 7.97
CA ALA A 61 -13.85 -16.93 8.93
C ALA A 61 -12.96 -15.92 8.19
N PRO A 62 -12.28 -15.01 8.90
CA PRO A 62 -11.43 -14.02 8.26
C PRO A 62 -10.39 -14.68 7.34
N LEU A 63 -10.13 -14.09 6.18
CA LEU A 63 -9.27 -14.66 5.15
C LEU A 63 -8.14 -13.69 4.81
N ALA A 64 -6.90 -14.12 4.99
CA ALA A 64 -5.71 -13.43 4.53
C ALA A 64 -5.19 -14.05 3.23
N ILE A 65 -4.94 -13.21 2.25
CA ILE A 65 -4.56 -13.57 0.90
C ILE A 65 -3.21 -12.89 0.61
N ARG A 66 -2.16 -13.69 0.46
CA ARG A 66 -0.91 -13.22 -0.13
C ARG A 66 -1.07 -13.15 -1.64
N LEU A 67 -0.87 -11.96 -2.19
CA LEU A 67 -0.96 -11.69 -3.61
C LEU A 67 0.45 -11.69 -4.18
N THR A 68 0.79 -12.72 -4.94
CA THR A 68 2.09 -12.81 -5.60
C THR A 68 2.02 -12.13 -6.96
N ALA A 69 2.37 -10.84 -6.99
CA ALA A 69 2.42 -10.07 -8.23
C ALA A 69 3.81 -10.20 -8.89
N PRO A 70 3.91 -10.52 -10.19
CA PRO A 70 5.18 -10.55 -10.91
C PRO A 70 5.77 -9.16 -11.19
N ALA A 71 5.01 -8.09 -10.91
CA ALA A 71 5.38 -6.71 -11.24
C ALA A 71 6.15 -5.99 -10.12
N CYS A 72 6.12 -6.48 -8.87
CA CYS A 72 7.02 -6.01 -7.83
C CYS A 72 8.16 -7.05 -7.68
N ASP A 73 9.36 -6.72 -8.15
CA ASP A 73 10.58 -7.55 -8.04
C ASP A 73 11.17 -7.57 -6.61
N CYS A 74 10.37 -7.17 -5.60
CA CYS A 74 10.81 -7.15 -4.23
C CYS A 74 10.84 -8.60 -3.72
N MET A 75 11.98 -8.96 -3.14
CA MET A 75 12.26 -10.29 -2.62
C MET A 75 11.10 -10.71 -1.69
N GLN A 76 10.30 -11.66 -2.13
CA GLN A 76 9.19 -12.16 -1.34
C GLN A 76 9.71 -12.71 -0.01
N ASP A 77 9.36 -12.05 1.09
CA ASP A 77 9.82 -12.44 2.42
C ASP A 77 8.97 -13.62 2.93
N GLU A 78 9.34 -14.82 2.48
CA GLU A 78 8.67 -16.07 2.84
C GLU A 78 8.66 -16.31 4.35
N GLN A 79 9.73 -15.88 5.06
CA GLN A 79 9.80 -16.00 6.50
C GLN A 79 8.78 -15.09 7.18
N ALA A 80 8.67 -13.84 6.72
CA ALA A 80 7.68 -12.91 7.26
C ALA A 80 6.25 -13.36 6.94
N TRP A 81 6.00 -13.90 5.75
CA TRP A 81 4.71 -14.52 5.43
C TRP A 81 4.39 -15.67 6.37
N GLN A 82 5.34 -16.57 6.62
CA GLN A 82 5.12 -17.72 7.49
C GLN A 82 4.84 -17.32 8.94
N GLN A 83 5.54 -16.30 9.46
CA GLN A 83 5.29 -15.76 10.79
C GLN A 83 3.91 -15.12 10.90
N LEU A 84 3.54 -14.32 9.90
CA LEU A 84 2.24 -13.65 9.85
C LEU A 84 1.09 -14.66 9.69
N SER A 85 1.24 -15.64 8.80
CA SER A 85 0.23 -16.66 8.54
C SER A 85 -0.04 -17.50 9.79
N THR A 86 1.02 -17.85 10.53
CA THR A 86 0.91 -18.53 11.83
C THR A 86 0.15 -17.67 12.85
N ALA A 87 0.45 -16.37 12.92
CA ALA A 87 -0.24 -15.45 13.82
C ALA A 87 -1.72 -15.28 13.46
N LEU A 88 -2.05 -15.20 12.16
CA LEU A 88 -3.42 -15.16 11.63
C LEU A 88 -4.20 -16.43 11.94
N GLN A 89 -3.60 -17.59 11.70
CA GLN A 89 -4.21 -18.89 11.99
C GLN A 89 -4.46 -19.06 13.49
N ALA A 90 -3.55 -18.58 14.35
CA ALA A 90 -3.75 -18.57 15.79
C ALA A 90 -4.93 -17.69 16.25
N GLN A 91 -5.32 -16.70 15.44
CA GLN A 91 -6.52 -15.88 15.64
C GLN A 91 -7.77 -16.41 14.90
N GLY A 92 -7.69 -17.61 14.31
CA GLY A 92 -8.81 -18.24 13.60
C GLY A 92 -9.00 -17.75 12.15
N ALA A 93 -8.05 -17.01 11.59
CA ALA A 93 -8.09 -16.60 10.19
C ALA A 93 -7.51 -17.69 9.27
N HIS A 94 -8.11 -17.84 8.09
CA HIS A 94 -7.55 -18.66 7.01
C HIS A 94 -6.52 -17.88 6.21
N THR A 95 -5.52 -18.57 5.67
CA THR A 95 -4.44 -17.96 4.90
C THR A 95 -4.29 -18.68 3.57
N ILE A 96 -4.29 -17.96 2.46
CA ILE A 96 -4.04 -18.49 1.12
C ILE A 96 -3.02 -17.63 0.38
N ALA A 97 -2.38 -18.20 -0.64
CA ALA A 97 -1.54 -17.45 -1.57
C ALA A 97 -2.15 -17.57 -2.98
N LEU A 98 -2.35 -16.44 -3.64
CA LEU A 98 -2.92 -16.35 -4.98
C LEU A 98 -1.96 -15.59 -5.89
N GLY A 99 -1.74 -16.12 -7.09
CA GLY A 99 -1.09 -15.38 -8.17
C GLY A 99 -2.10 -14.41 -8.76
N ALA A 100 -1.97 -13.13 -8.43
CA ALA A 100 -2.88 -12.09 -8.90
C ALA A 100 -2.07 -10.88 -9.38
N THR A 101 -2.54 -10.25 -10.45
CA THR A 101 -2.02 -8.95 -10.88
C THR A 101 -2.60 -7.87 -9.99
N GLY A 102 -1.97 -7.64 -8.84
CA GLY A 102 -2.37 -6.64 -7.87
C GLY A 102 -1.21 -5.72 -7.51
N ALA A 103 -1.54 -4.49 -7.09
CA ALA A 103 -0.55 -3.56 -6.55
C ALA A 103 -0.20 -3.87 -5.08
N TYR A 104 -1.06 -4.63 -4.39
CA TYR A 104 -0.89 -5.01 -2.98
C TYR A 104 -0.25 -6.40 -2.85
N GLU A 105 0.49 -6.60 -1.77
CA GLU A 105 1.16 -7.87 -1.44
C GLU A 105 0.29 -8.75 -0.52
N LEU A 106 -0.50 -8.10 0.34
CA LEU A 106 -1.39 -8.73 1.30
C LEU A 106 -2.77 -8.08 1.25
N LEU A 107 -3.80 -8.92 1.23
CA LEU A 107 -5.21 -8.55 1.37
C LEU A 107 -5.82 -9.37 2.52
N VAL A 108 -6.48 -8.72 3.48
CA VAL A 108 -7.20 -9.39 4.57
C VAL A 108 -8.68 -9.05 4.45
N LEU A 109 -9.52 -10.07 4.46
CA LEU A 109 -10.97 -10.00 4.40
C LEU A 109 -11.56 -10.44 5.75
N ALA A 110 -12.62 -9.78 6.17
CA ALA A 110 -13.48 -10.21 7.26
C ALA A 110 -14.25 -11.48 6.89
N ALA A 111 -14.94 -12.07 7.87
CA ALA A 111 -15.73 -13.29 7.65
C ALA A 111 -16.92 -13.08 6.70
N ASP A 112 -17.39 -11.84 6.55
CA ASP A 112 -18.43 -11.44 5.58
C ASP A 112 -17.86 -11.12 4.18
N GLY A 113 -16.54 -11.17 4.01
CA GLY A 113 -15.84 -10.85 2.77
C GLY A 113 -15.57 -9.36 2.54
N HIS A 114 -15.85 -8.48 3.50
CA HIS A 114 -15.44 -7.08 3.42
C HIS A 114 -13.92 -6.95 3.64
N PRO A 115 -13.23 -6.09 2.87
CA PRO A 115 -11.79 -5.91 3.01
C PRO A 115 -11.47 -5.14 4.30
N LEU A 116 -10.62 -5.72 5.15
CA LEU A 116 -10.14 -5.11 6.39
C LEU A 116 -8.74 -4.49 6.23
N TYR A 117 -7.93 -5.05 5.34
CA TYR A 117 -6.57 -4.57 5.07
C TYR A 117 -6.17 -4.85 3.63
N ALA A 118 -5.52 -3.89 2.97
CA ALA A 118 -4.74 -4.14 1.76
C ALA A 118 -3.45 -3.32 1.81
N GLY A 119 -2.31 -3.96 1.55
CA GLY A 119 -1.02 -3.31 1.71
C GLY A 119 0.18 -4.24 1.64
N PRO A 120 1.37 -3.75 2.08
CA PRO A 120 2.58 -4.56 2.19
C PRO A 120 2.47 -5.58 3.31
N LEU A 121 3.26 -6.65 3.22
CA LEU A 121 3.32 -7.67 4.28
C LEU A 121 3.98 -7.14 5.56
N GLN A 122 4.97 -6.26 5.40
CA GLN A 122 5.61 -5.52 6.49
C GLN A 122 5.39 -4.00 6.32
N PRO A 123 4.42 -3.40 7.03
CA PRO A 123 4.19 -1.97 6.98
C PRO A 123 5.21 -1.22 7.85
N SER A 124 6.45 -1.17 7.38
CA SER A 124 7.57 -0.47 8.03
C SER A 124 7.32 1.03 8.22
N ALA A 125 6.39 1.61 7.44
CA ALA A 125 6.10 3.04 7.44
C ALA A 125 5.01 3.51 8.42
N LEU A 126 4.28 2.61 9.08
CA LEU A 126 3.32 3.00 10.12
C LEU A 126 4.02 3.30 11.46
N ALA A 127 5.28 2.90 11.57
CA ALA A 127 6.20 3.23 12.64
C ALA A 127 6.79 4.63 12.43
N CYS A 128 5.99 5.70 12.57
CA CYS A 128 6.52 7.07 12.64
C CYS A 128 7.39 7.25 13.91
N GLY A 129 8.63 6.74 13.90
CA GLY A 129 9.60 6.82 15.00
C GLY A 129 9.38 5.86 16.17
N ARG A 130 8.32 5.05 16.18
CA ARG A 130 8.14 3.94 17.14
C ARG A 130 8.57 2.64 16.50
N GLY A 131 9.65 2.04 17.00
CA GLY A 131 10.27 0.84 16.42
C GLY A 131 9.29 -0.26 16.00
N ASN A 132 9.63 -0.92 14.89
CA ASN A 132 9.06 -2.15 14.32
C ASN A 132 7.70 -2.61 14.90
N SER A 133 6.63 -1.82 14.71
CA SER A 133 5.27 -2.31 14.94
C SER A 133 4.93 -3.29 13.82
N THR A 134 5.05 -4.58 14.10
CA THR A 134 4.78 -5.66 13.14
C THR A 134 3.28 -5.81 12.92
N LEU A 135 2.86 -6.17 11.70
CA LEU A 135 1.46 -6.44 11.33
C LEU A 135 0.73 -7.34 12.36
N ALA A 136 1.46 -8.31 12.90
CA ALA A 136 0.97 -9.25 13.91
C ALA A 136 0.45 -8.58 15.21
N SER A 137 1.01 -7.45 15.63
CA SER A 137 0.68 -6.82 16.93
C SER A 137 -0.70 -6.14 16.97
N TRP A 138 -1.26 -5.80 15.82
CA TRP A 138 -2.54 -5.09 15.64
C TRP A 138 -3.56 -5.92 14.88
N LEU A 139 -3.15 -7.12 14.44
CA LEU A 139 -3.97 -8.14 13.82
C LEU A 139 -5.25 -8.47 14.62
N PRO A 140 -5.22 -8.66 15.96
CA PRO A 140 -6.45 -8.97 16.70
C PRO A 140 -7.44 -7.81 16.66
N ALA A 141 -6.94 -6.57 16.67
CA ALA A 141 -7.77 -5.38 16.57
C ALA A 141 -8.32 -5.17 15.15
N LEU A 142 -7.60 -5.64 14.13
CA LEU A 142 -8.01 -5.61 12.73
C LEU A 142 -9.10 -6.65 12.46
N LEU A 143 -8.94 -7.86 12.99
CA LEU A 143 -9.89 -8.97 12.86
C LEU A 143 -11.16 -8.78 13.70
N ALA A 144 -11.12 -8.02 14.78
CA ALA A 144 -12.28 -7.77 15.63
C ALA A 144 -13.31 -6.79 15.05
N GLU A 145 -13.21 -6.40 13.76
CA GLU A 145 -14.12 -5.51 13.03
C GLU A 145 -14.36 -4.12 13.66
N ARG A 146 -13.59 -3.75 14.70
CA ARG A 146 -13.76 -2.48 15.45
C ARG A 146 -13.02 -1.29 14.82
N ASN A 147 -12.28 -1.51 13.75
CA ASN A 147 -11.48 -0.49 13.10
C ASN A 147 -11.90 -0.31 11.63
N PRO A 148 -11.83 0.93 11.11
CA PRO A 148 -12.05 1.17 9.69
C PRO A 148 -11.02 0.39 8.86
N PRO A 149 -11.39 -0.01 7.62
CA PRO A 149 -10.50 -0.76 6.76
C PRO A 149 -9.26 0.05 6.45
N LEU A 150 -8.10 -0.61 6.47
CA LEU A 150 -6.82 0.05 6.27
C LEU A 150 -6.25 -0.32 4.91
N PHE A 151 -6.26 0.65 4.01
CA PHE A 151 -5.62 0.55 2.71
C PHE A 151 -4.33 1.36 2.73
N LEU A 152 -3.21 0.66 2.57
CA LEU A 152 -1.90 1.27 2.48
C LEU A 152 -1.48 1.27 1.02
N PRO A 153 -0.90 2.38 0.54
CA PRO A 153 -0.52 2.49 -0.86
C PRO A 153 0.43 1.36 -1.23
N PRO A 154 0.29 0.83 -2.45
CA PRO A 154 1.11 -0.27 -2.93
C PRO A 154 2.58 0.16 -2.98
N ARG A 155 3.40 -0.44 -2.12
CA ARG A 155 4.85 -0.22 -2.12
C ARG A 155 5.52 -1.28 -2.98
N CYS A 156 5.40 -1.18 -4.31
CA CYS A 156 6.53 -1.61 -5.14
C CYS A 156 7.66 -0.57 -4.94
N SER A 157 8.23 -0.48 -3.74
CA SER A 157 9.42 0.30 -3.46
C SER A 157 10.39 -0.62 -2.75
N CYS A 158 11.07 -1.42 -3.55
CA CYS A 158 12.45 -1.78 -3.25
C CYS A 158 13.31 -0.53 -3.58
#